data_AF-F4X712-F1
#
_entry.id   AF-F4X712-F1
#
_cell.length_a   1.000
_cell.length_b   1.000
_cell.length_c   1.000
_cell.angle_alpha   90.00
_cell.angle_beta   90.00
_cell.angle_gamma   90.00
#
_symmetry.space_group_name_H-M   'P 1'
#
loop_
_entity.id
_entity.type
_entity.pdbx_description
1 polymer ?
#
loop_
_entity_poly.entity_id
_entity_poly.type
_entity_poly.pdbx_seq_one_letter_code
_entity_poly.pdbx_strand_id
1 'polypeptide(L)' 'MRQHKVILLHDLAKFVKEMLEALHWEVLPHAAYSPDCAPSDYHLFRSMAHALAEEHFNSYEDVEKWSLSG' A
#
# COMPACT_ATOMS: atom_id res chain seq x y z
N MET A 1 -0.22 -29.47 -2.97
CA MET A 1 -0.55 -28.06 -3.29
C MET A 1 0.41 -27.20 -2.47
N ARG A 2 1.22 -26.34 -3.13
CA ARG A 2 2.22 -25.52 -2.42
C ARG A 2 1.49 -24.34 -1.78
N GLN A 3 1.45 -24.28 -0.45
CA GLN A 3 0.99 -23.08 0.24
C GLN A 3 2.04 -21.99 0.02
N HIS A 4 1.67 -20.95 -0.73
CA HIS A 4 2.51 -19.77 -0.89
C HIS A 4 2.28 -18.89 0.34
N LYS A 5 3.37 -18.61 1.06
CA LYS A 5 3.34 -17.78 2.25
C LYS A 5 3.23 -16.31 1.82
N VAL A 6 2.17 -15.63 2.25
CA VAL A 6 1.99 -14.20 2.00
C VAL A 6 2.73 -13.43 3.08
N ILE A 7 3.59 -12.50 2.65
CA ILE A 7 4.36 -11.61 3.53
C ILE A 7 3.86 -10.19 3.31
N LEU A 8 3.43 -9.54 4.39
CA LEU A 8 3.00 -8.14 4.35
C LEU A 8 4.04 -7.22 4.99
N LEU A 9 4.27 -6.08 4.33
CA LEU A 9 5.16 -5.01 4.79
C LEU A 9 4.34 -3.70 4.83
N HIS A 10 3.89 -3.28 6.02
CA HIS A 10 3.14 -2.03 6.21
C HIS A 10 3.26 -1.56 7.68
N ASP A 11 3.18 -0.25 7.92
CA ASP A 11 2.99 0.32 9.25
C ASP A 11 1.56 0.01 9.73
N LEU A 12 1.43 -0.99 10.61
CA LEU A 12 0.13 -1.54 11.01
C LEU A 12 -0.29 -1.00 12.39
N ALA A 13 -1.45 -0.34 12.44
CA ALA A 13 -2.11 -0.04 13.71
C ALA A 13 -2.38 -1.35 14.47
N LYS A 14 -2.30 -1.32 15.81
CA LYS A 14 -2.35 -2.50 16.69
C LYS A 14 -3.51 -3.46 16.39
N PHE A 15 -4.68 -2.92 16.06
CA PHE A 15 -5.88 -3.70 15.69
C PHE A 15 -5.71 -4.53 14.41
N VAL A 16 -4.98 -4.02 13.42
CA VAL A 16 -4.77 -4.73 12.13
C VAL A 16 -3.83 -5.92 12.33
N LYS A 17 -2.89 -5.84 13.29
CA LYS A 17 -1.98 -6.94 13.62
C LYS A 17 -2.73 -8.18 14.12
N GLU A 18 -3.69 -8.00 15.02
CA GLU A 18 -4.50 -9.09 15.59
C GLU A 18 -5.33 -9.79 14.50
N MET A 19 -5.87 -9.03 13.54
CA MET A 19 -6.59 -9.59 12.39
C MET A 19 -5.68 -10.38 11.44
N LEU A 20 -4.46 -9.90 11.19
CA LEU A 20 -3.49 -10.58 10.31
C LEU A 20 -2.95 -11.88 10.94
N GLU A 21 -2.77 -11.89 12.26
CA GLU A 21 -2.45 -13.10 13.02
C GLU A 21 -3.59 -14.14 12.91
N ALA A 22 -4.86 -13.70 12.99
CA ALA A 22 -6.02 -14.57 12.78
C ALA A 22 -6.12 -15.11 11.34
N LEU A 23 -5.59 -14.39 10.36
CA LEU A 23 -5.50 -14.83 8.96
C LEU A 23 -4.26 -15.71 8.67
N HIS A 24 -3.40 -15.95 9.66
CA HIS A 24 -2.12 -16.66 9.53
C HIS A 24 -1.14 -16.00 8.54
N TRP A 25 -1.18 -14.68 8.40
CA TRP A 25 -0.27 -13.94 7.52
C TRP A 25 0.99 -13.52 8.29
N GLU A 26 2.16 -13.65 7.67
CA GLU A 26 3.40 -13.23 8.30
C GLU A 26 3.60 -11.73 8.14
N VAL A 27 3.56 -11.02 9.26
CA VAL A 27 3.86 -9.59 9.33
C VAL A 27 5.33 -9.43 9.65
N LEU A 28 6.11 -8.90 8.71
CA LEU A 28 7.50 -8.56 8.96
C LEU A 28 7.59 -7.32 9.87
N PRO A 29 8.50 -7.31 10.86
CA PRO A 29 8.71 -6.13 11.70
C PRO A 29 9.18 -4.96 10.83
N HIS A 30 8.37 -3.90 10.78
CA HIS A 30 8.71 -2.64 10.13
C HIS A 30 9.10 -1.60 11.18
N ALA A 31 10.12 -0.81 10.90
CA ALA A 31 10.48 0.33 11.75
C ALA A 31 9.44 1.42 11.57
N ALA A 32 8.94 2.00 12.67
CA ALA A 32 7.96 3.07 12.59
C ALA A 32 8.51 4.25 11.77
N TYR A 33 7.73 4.73 10.78
CA TYR A 33 8.04 5.91 9.95
C TYR A 33 9.29 5.78 9.07
N SER A 34 9.44 4.67 8.36
CA SER A 34 10.52 4.51 7.36
C SER A 34 9.95 4.43 5.93
N PRO A 35 9.50 5.56 5.34
CA PRO A 35 8.95 5.58 3.98
C PRO A 35 9.94 5.07 2.91
N ASP A 36 11.23 5.05 3.20
CA ASP A 36 12.26 4.47 2.32
C ASP A 36 12.30 2.92 2.34
N CYS A 37 11.66 2.28 3.33
CA CYS A 37 11.69 0.83 3.51
C CYS A 37 10.46 0.11 2.93
N ALA A 38 9.43 0.83 2.50
CA ALA A 38 8.27 0.26 1.84
C ALA A 38 8.44 0.38 0.31
N PRO A 39 8.52 -0.74 -0.44
CA PRO A 39 8.68 -0.70 -1.89
C PRO A 39 7.56 0.07 -2.61
N SER A 40 6.35 0.11 -2.03
CA SER A 40 5.22 0.93 -2.49
C SER A 40 5.51 2.43 -2.42
N ASP A 41 6.08 2.88 -1.31
CA ASP A 41 6.23 4.30 -0.97
C ASP A 41 7.34 4.94 -1.81
N TYR A 42 8.42 4.21 -2.06
CA TYR A 42 9.53 4.72 -2.87
C TYR A 42 9.27 4.69 -4.38
N HIS A 43 8.63 3.63 -4.90
CA HIS A 43 8.49 3.43 -6.35
C HIS A 43 7.09 3.78 -6.87
N LEU A 44 6.03 3.24 -6.26
CA LEU A 44 4.66 3.38 -6.77
C LEU A 44 4.12 4.78 -6.51
N PHE A 45 4.15 5.23 -5.25
CA PHE A 45 3.61 6.53 -4.87
C PHE A 45 4.41 7.71 -5.43
N ARG A 46 5.73 7.54 -5.65
CA ARG A 46 6.54 8.56 -6.32
C ARG A 46 6.14 8.74 -7.79
N SER A 47 6.00 7.64 -8.53
CA SER A 47 5.54 7.71 -9.93
C SER A 47 4.13 8.27 -10.03
N MET A 48 3.25 7.86 -9.11
CA MET A 48 1.88 8.34 -9.03
C MET A 48 1.81 9.84 -8.72
N ALA A 49 2.64 10.33 -7.79
CA ALA A 49 2.72 11.76 -7.45
C ALA A 49 3.16 12.63 -8.64
N HIS A 50 4.05 12.14 -9.50
CA HIS A 50 4.42 12.84 -10.73
C HIS A 50 3.25 12.93 -11.72
N ALA A 51 2.51 11.84 -11.92
CA ALA A 51 1.35 11.83 -12.80
C ALA A 51 0.19 12.70 -12.25
N LEU A 52 -0.02 12.66 -10.94
CA LEU A 52 -1.06 13.46 -10.26
C LEU A 52 -0.76 14.96 -10.22
N ALA A 53 0.51 15.37 -10.32
CA ALA A 53 0.89 16.79 -10.26
C ALA A 53 0.38 17.59 -11.46
N GLU A 54 0.07 16.93 -12.57
CA GLU A 54 -0.42 17.55 -13.81
C GLU A 54 -1.93 17.38 -14.01
N GLU A 55 -2.61 16.63 -13.13
CA GLU A 55 -4.02 16.27 -13.27
C GLU A 55 -4.92 17.05 -12.30
N HIS A 56 -6.06 17.54 -12.79
CA HIS A 56 -7.08 18.22 -11.97
C HIS A 56 -8.38 17.42 -11.97
N PHE A 57 -8.78 16.93 -10.80
CA PHE A 57 -10.02 16.19 -10.62
C PHE A 57 -11.13 17.11 -10.10
N ASN A 58 -12.33 16.99 -10.66
CA ASN A 58 -13.49 17.79 -10.25
C ASN A 58 -14.49 16.98 -9.41
N SER A 59 -14.33 15.66 -9.37
CA SER A 59 -15.20 14.73 -8.65
C SER A 59 -14.42 13.49 -8.17
N TYR A 60 -15.03 12.75 -7.25
CA TYR A 60 -14.50 11.45 -6.82
C TYR A 60 -14.48 10.42 -7.97
N GLU A 61 -15.48 10.45 -8.85
CA GLU A 61 -15.59 9.55 -10.00
C GLU A 61 -14.43 9.76 -11.00
N ASP A 62 -13.95 11.00 -11.15
CA ASP A 62 -12.78 11.29 -11.98
C ASP A 62 -11.50 10.64 -11.41
N VAL A 63 -11.34 10.66 -10.08
CA VAL A 63 -10.21 10.03 -9.38
C VAL A 63 -10.28 8.50 -9.51
N GLU A 64 -11.46 7.92 -9.32
CA GLU A 64 -11.68 6.48 -9.45
C GLU A 64 -11.39 6.01 -10.89
N LYS A 65 -11.89 6.73 -11.89
CA LYS A 65 -11.63 6.43 -13.29
C LYS A 65 -10.15 6.51 -13.62
N TRP A 66 -9.45 7.54 -13.16
CA TRP A 66 -8.01 7.69 -13.36
C TRP A 66 -7.22 6.54 -12.72
N SER A 67 -7.57 6.17 -11.48
CA SER A 67 -6.93 5.05 -10.77
C SER A 67 -7.14 3.70 -11.44
N LEU A 68 -8.24 3.52 -12.19
CA LEU A 68 -8.54 2.31 -12.94
C LEU A 68 -7.97 2.32 -14.36
N SER A 69 -7.49 3.47 -14.83
CA SER A 69 -6.95 3.65 -16.19
C SER A 69 -5.42 3.50 -16.26
N GLY A 70 -4.74 3.47 -15.11
CA GLY A 70 -3.29 3.35 -14.97
C GLY A 70 -2.74 1.94 -15.11
#